data_AF-A0A3C2DGJ3-F1
#
_entry.id   AF-A0A3C2DGJ3-F1
#
_cell.length_a   1.000
_cell.length_b   1.000
_cell.length_c   1.000
_cell.angle_alpha   90.00
_cell.angle_beta   90.00
_cell.angle_gamma   90.00
#
_symmetry.space_group_name_H-M   'P 1'
#
loop_
_entity.id
_entity.type
_entity.pdbx_description
1 polymer ?
#
loop_
_entity_poly.entity_id
_entity_poly.type
_entity_poly.pdbx_seq_one_letter_code
_entity_poly.pdbx_strand_id
1 'polypeptide(L)' 'GHRVREESGGWFVEPTVFTNVDPSSRLAREEVFGPVLAVTVFDAPEEAIRLANDTDYG' A
#
# COMPACT_ATOMS: atom_id res chain seq x y z
N GLY A 1 -7.91 1.15 9.71
CA GLY A 1 -7.65 2.49 9.15
C GLY A 1 -8.61 3.52 9.69
N HIS A 2 -8.70 3.62 11.01
CA HIS A 2 -9.46 4.67 11.66
C HIS A 2 -8.55 5.81 12.07
N ARG A 3 -9.11 7.02 12.14
CA ARG A 3 -8.44 8.14 12.80
C ARG A 3 -8.42 7.86 14.30
N VAL A 4 -7.29 8.14 14.93
CA VAL A 4 -7.08 7.93 16.37
C VAL A 4 -6.56 9.20 17.02
N ARG A 5 -6.65 9.26 18.35
CA ARG A 5 -6.25 10.42 19.16
C ARG A 5 -6.89 11.72 18.68
N GLU A 6 -8.19 11.68 18.42
CA GLU A 6 -8.95 12.81 17.90
C GLU A 6 -8.85 14.03 18.83
N GLU A 7 -8.76 13.80 20.13
CA GLU A 7 -8.56 14.81 21.17
C GLU A 7 -7.26 15.61 21.01
N SER A 8 -6.27 15.05 20.32
CA SER A 8 -4.98 15.69 20.05
C SER A 8 -4.90 16.39 18.68
N GLY A 9 -6.02 16.49 17.96
CA GLY A 9 -6.11 17.16 16.65
C GLY A 9 -6.24 16.24 15.44
N GLY A 10 -6.38 14.92 15.64
CA GLY A 10 -6.83 14.00 14.58
C GLY A 10 -5.82 13.66 13.48
N TRP A 11 -4.53 13.87 13.73
CA TRP A 11 -3.44 13.62 12.78
C TRP A 11 -2.93 12.18 12.77
N PHE A 12 -3.41 11.33 13.67
CA PHE A 12 -2.99 9.94 13.77
C PHE A 12 -4.00 9.01 13.09
N VAL A 13 -3.50 8.03 12.33
CA VAL A 13 -4.30 7.01 11.67
C VAL A 13 -3.72 5.64 12.04
N GLU A 14 -4.58 4.64 12.24
CA GLU A 14 -4.15 3.27 12.49
C GLU A 14 -3.43 2.67 11.28
N PRO A 15 -2.32 1.94 11.49
CA PRO A 15 -1.70 1.13 10.45
C PRO A 15 -2.72 0.19 9.80
N THR A 16 -2.73 0.14 8.47
CA THR A 16 -3.70 -0.65 7.71
C THR A 16 -3.00 -1.49 6.66
N VAL A 17 -3.29 -2.79 6.63
CA VAL A 17 -2.73 -3.72 5.66
C VAL A 17 -3.85 -4.17 4.70
N PHE A 18 -3.62 -4.00 3.40
CA PHE A 18 -4.44 -4.56 2.34
C PHE A 18 -3.74 -5.77 1.74
N THR A 19 -4.46 -6.87 1.59
CA THR A 19 -3.93 -8.11 0.99
C THR A 19 -4.63 -8.41 -0.33
N ASN A 20 -3.98 -9.18 -1.20
CA ASN A 20 -4.46 -9.50 -2.55
C ASN A 20 -4.74 -8.23 -3.36
N VAL A 21 -3.87 -7.23 -3.26
CA VAL A 21 -4.00 -5.98 -4.01
C VAL A 21 -3.67 -6.25 -5.47
N ASP A 22 -4.57 -5.85 -6.37
CA ASP A 22 -4.33 -5.89 -7.80
C ASP A 22 -3.20 -4.90 -8.17
N PRO A 23 -2.12 -5.33 -8.85
CA PRO A 23 -1.01 -4.46 -9.26
C PRO A 23 -1.44 -3.26 -10.11
N SER A 24 -2.56 -3.39 -10.82
CA SER A 24 -3.11 -2.31 -11.66
C SER A 24 -3.98 -1.31 -10.89
N SER A 25 -4.27 -1.58 -9.62
CA SER A 25 -5.11 -0.72 -8.79
C SER A 25 -4.42 0.60 -8.45
N ARG A 26 -5.23 1.61 -8.15
CA ARG A 26 -4.74 2.91 -7.69
C ARG A 26 -3.91 2.80 -6.41
N LEU A 27 -4.28 1.90 -5.51
CA LEU A 27 -3.56 1.65 -4.26
C LEU A 27 -2.15 1.11 -4.49
N ALA A 28 -1.91 0.35 -5.56
CA ALA A 28 -0.60 -0.18 -5.91
C ALA A 28 0.28 0.83 -6.67
N ARG A 29 -0.32 1.83 -7.31
CA ARG A 29 0.36 2.77 -8.22
C ARG A 29 0.60 4.17 -7.64
N GLU A 30 -0.26 4.63 -6.74
CA GLU A 30 -0.18 5.97 -6.17
C GLU A 30 0.31 5.92 -4.71
N GLU A 31 1.17 6.87 -4.35
CA GLU A 31 1.67 6.99 -2.98
C GLU A 31 0.60 7.55 -2.03
N VAL A 32 0.27 6.81 -0.97
CA VAL A 32 -0.79 7.17 -0.01
C VAL A 32 -0.32 8.16 1.06
N PHE A 33 1.00 8.28 1.30
CA PHE A 33 1.59 9.15 2.34
C PHE A 33 0.98 8.94 3.74
N GLY A 34 0.70 7.68 4.09
CA GLY A 34 0.14 7.29 5.39
C GLY A 34 0.58 5.88 5.77
N PRO A 35 0.18 5.37 6.96
CA PRO A 35 0.63 4.07 7.46
C PRO A 35 -0.16 2.93 6.80
N VAL A 36 -0.06 2.81 5.47
CA VAL A 36 -0.76 1.82 4.65
C VAL A 36 0.24 0.90 3.98
N LEU A 37 0.04 -0.41 4.11
CA LEU A 37 0.83 -1.44 3.44
C LEU A 37 -0.07 -2.22 2.48
N ALA A 38 0.33 -2.32 1.22
CA ALA A 38 -0.31 -3.16 0.21
C ALA A 38 0.50 -4.43 0.00
N VAL A 39 -0.19 -5.58 -0.07
CA VAL A 39 0.42 -6.88 -0.35
C VAL A 39 -0.18 -7.46 -1.62
N THR A 40 0.69 -7.74 -2.58
CA THR A 40 0.38 -8.33 -3.88
C THR A 40 0.95 -9.75 -3.92
N VAL A 41 0.14 -10.72 -4.35
CA VAL A 41 0.57 -12.11 -4.50
C VAL A 41 1.16 -12.31 -5.90
N PHE A 42 2.17 -13.16 -6.01
CA PHE A 42 2.80 -13.57 -7.26
C PHE A 42 3.09 -15.07 -7.22
N ASP A 43 3.19 -15.71 -8.38
CA ASP A 43 3.36 -17.16 -8.50
C ASP A 43 4.84 -17.56 -8.65
N ALA A 44 5.68 -16.67 -9.18
CA ALA A 44 7.11 -16.92 -9.41
C ALA A 44 8.00 -15.73 -8.99
N PRO A 45 9.24 -15.97 -8.51
CA PRO A 45 10.17 -14.91 -8.15
C PRO A 45 10.43 -13.87 -9.26
N GLU A 46 10.48 -14.31 -10.52
CA GLU A 46 10.68 -13.44 -11.68
C GLU A 46 9.49 -12.49 -11.90
N GLU A 47 8.28 -12.94 -11.55
CA GLU A 47 7.09 -12.11 -11.57
C GLU A 47 7.15 -11.04 -10.47
N ALA A 48 7.61 -11.38 -9.26
CA ALA A 48 7.78 -10.42 -8.19
C ALA A 48 8.73 -9.28 -8.57
N ILE A 49 9.85 -9.59 -9.23
CA ILE A 49 10.81 -8.58 -9.70
C ILE A 49 10.17 -7.68 -10.75
N ARG A 50 9.43 -8.26 -11.71
CA ARG A 50 8.72 -7.46 -12.72
C ARG A 50 7.69 -6.54 -12.07
N LEU A 51 6.88 -7.05 -11.15
CA LEU A 51 5.86 -6.26 -10.44
C LEU A 51 6.48 -5.14 -9.59
N ALA A 52 7.60 -5.40 -8.94
CA ALA A 52 8.30 -4.39 -8.14
C ALA A 52 8.83 -3.23 -9.00
N ASN A 53 9.33 -3.54 -10.20
CA ASN A 53 9.86 -2.55 -11.13
C ASN A 53 8.78 -1.89 -12.00
N ASP A 54 7.53 -2.35 -11.95
CA ASP A 54 6.39 -1.83 -12.72
C ASP A 54 5.70 -0.68 -11.98
N THR A 55 6.51 0.30 -11.55
CA THR A 55 6.03 1.54 -10.93
C THR A 55 6.67 2.75 -11.62
N ASP A 56 5.99 3.89 -11.63
CA ASP A 56 6.52 5.13 -12.22
C ASP A 56 7.76 5.67 -11.48
N TYR A 57 8.08 5.11 -10.31
CA TYR A 57 9.20 5.51 -9.45
C TYR A 57 10.44 4.61 -9.60
N GLY A 58 10.31 3.50 -10.34
CA GLY A 58 11.39 2.53 -10.59
C GLY A 58 11.36 1.33 -9.66
#